data_AF-A0A1Q9JUB3-F1
#
_entry.id   AF-A0A1Q9JUB3-F1
#
_cell.length_a   1.000
_cell.length_b   1.000
_cell.length_c   1.000
_cell.angle_alpha   90.00
_cell.angle_beta   90.00
_cell.angle_gamma   90.00
#
_symmetry.space_group_name_H-M   'P 1'
#
loop_
_entity.id
_entity.type
_entity.pdbx_description
1 polymer ?
#
loop_
_entity_poly.entity_id
_entity_poly.type
_entity_poly.pdbx_seq_one_letter_code
_entity_poly.pdbx_strand_id
1 'polypeptide(L)'
;MMQKIQKFGGAMFTPVLLFAFAGIMIGIGTLFTTEVIMGSLAAPTSMWYKCWNVVLQGGWTVFNQLPLLFVVGLPIGMAKKQNARCCMEALVLYLTFHYFLSTILSQWGGVFGVDFSAEVGGSSGLTMIANIKTLDMGMIGALAISGIVIFLHNKYFDTELPEWLGIFSGSTFVFMIGFFVMIPVAVIAALVWPKVQLGMQAFQGFVIGAGAAGVWVFVLLERLLIPFGLHHILYSPFWYDNVVVPGGLYAYWAKKLPEIAASTASLRSLVPAAGFSSTGFSKIFGCPGIALAFYATAKPEKRKKIMGLLIPITLTAIFCGVTEPIEFTFLFMAPALFVVHAVLAACLSTTMYLAGIVGIHAGGAIEMASLNWIPLMGNHWKQYLLMLGIGLVFTGIWFIVFRTLILKFDFKTPGREDDEEIEFGSKEKFREKQAGKKGGKATFAEMILEGLGGKDNIVDVTNCATRLRVNVKDETLCKGDAYFKAIGAHGCSVNGKSYQVIVGLTVPSVREDFEGLL
;
A
#
# COMPACT_ATOMS: atom_id res chain seq x y z
N MET A 1 -19.07 8.08 -7.84
CA MET A 1 -18.16 8.55 -6.77
C MET A 1 -17.16 7.46 -6.36
N MET A 2 -17.62 6.25 -6.04
CA MET A 2 -16.78 5.11 -5.62
C MET A 2 -15.62 4.76 -6.59
N GLN A 3 -15.88 4.75 -7.90
CA GLN A 3 -14.85 4.53 -8.92
C GLN A 3 -13.71 5.57 -8.87
N LYS A 4 -14.03 6.85 -8.66
CA LYS A 4 -13.02 7.91 -8.56
C LYS A 4 -12.15 7.73 -7.32
N ILE A 5 -12.74 7.32 -6.20
CA ILE A 5 -12.03 7.03 -4.95
C ILE A 5 -11.12 5.81 -5.11
N GLN A 6 -11.60 4.76 -5.78
CA GLN A 6 -10.80 3.57 -6.07
C GLN A 6 -9.64 3.87 -7.02
N LYS A 7 -9.87 4.65 -8.07
CA LYS A 7 -8.83 5.08 -9.00
C LYS A 7 -7.76 5.93 -8.30
N PHE A 8 -8.18 6.82 -7.40
CA PHE A 8 -7.28 7.60 -6.55
C PHE A 8 -6.44 6.70 -5.62
N GLY A 9 -7.07 5.75 -4.91
CA GLY A 9 -6.35 4.79 -4.06
C GLY A 9 -5.39 3.89 -4.83
N GLY A 10 -5.75 3.52 -6.07
CA GLY A 10 -4.85 2.79 -6.99
C GLY A 10 -3.67 3.64 -7.46
N ALA A 11 -3.88 4.91 -7.78
CA ALA A 11 -2.81 5.83 -8.19
C ALA A 11 -1.81 6.12 -7.05
N MET A 12 -2.29 6.15 -5.80
CA MET A 12 -1.43 6.27 -4.61
C MET A 12 -0.51 5.06 -4.40
N PHE A 13 -0.82 3.91 -5.00
CA PHE A 13 -0.03 2.69 -4.82
C PHE A 13 1.26 2.67 -5.65
N THR A 14 1.33 3.42 -6.76
CA THR A 14 2.50 3.40 -7.65
C THR A 14 3.81 3.77 -6.94
N PRO A 15 3.91 4.84 -6.12
CA PRO A 15 5.10 5.10 -5.31
C PRO A 15 5.38 4.02 -4.26
N VAL A 16 4.32 3.46 -3.67
CA VAL A 16 4.41 2.49 -2.56
C VAL A 16 5.06 1.18 -3.00
N LEU A 17 4.97 0.82 -4.29
CA LEU A 17 5.68 -0.35 -4.85
C LEU A 17 7.19 -0.32 -4.59
N LEU A 18 7.79 0.88 -4.55
CA LEU A 18 9.22 1.05 -4.33
C LEU A 18 9.61 0.81 -2.85
N PHE A 19 8.64 0.86 -1.94
CA PHE A 19 8.89 0.88 -0.49
C PHE A 19 9.35 -0.49 0.00
N ALA A 20 8.89 -1.57 -0.63
CA ALA A 20 9.25 -2.93 -0.24
C ALA A 20 10.77 -3.17 -0.39
N PHE A 21 11.32 -2.87 -1.58
CA PHE A 21 12.75 -3.00 -1.80
C PHE A 21 13.55 -1.99 -0.96
N ALA A 22 13.11 -0.72 -0.91
CA ALA A 22 13.78 0.32 -0.12
C ALA A 22 13.84 -0.06 1.38
N GLY A 23 12.75 -0.56 1.95
CA GLY A 23 12.68 -1.01 3.35
C GLY A 23 13.58 -2.21 3.63
N ILE A 24 13.66 -3.18 2.71
CA ILE A 24 14.61 -4.30 2.81
C ILE A 24 16.05 -3.78 2.79
N MET A 25 16.39 -2.88 1.86
CA MET A 25 17.74 -2.31 1.76
C MET A 25 18.11 -1.47 2.98
N ILE A 26 17.14 -0.75 3.56
CA ILE A 26 17.34 -0.05 4.85
C ILE A 26 17.62 -1.07 5.96
N GLY A 27 16.81 -2.13 6.09
CA GLY A 27 17.03 -3.16 7.11
C GLY A 27 18.40 -3.83 6.99
N ILE A 28 18.80 -4.22 5.77
CA ILE A 28 20.13 -4.80 5.50
C ILE A 28 21.25 -3.79 5.78
N GLY A 29 21.13 -2.57 5.27
CA GLY A 29 22.12 -1.52 5.45
C GLY A 29 22.29 -1.14 6.92
N THR A 30 21.20 -1.01 7.67
CA THR A 30 21.24 -0.76 9.12
C THR A 30 21.89 -1.92 9.87
N LEU A 31 21.58 -3.17 9.51
CA LEU A 31 22.23 -4.33 10.10
C LEU A 31 23.75 -4.28 9.93
N PHE A 32 24.23 -4.03 8.70
CA PHE A 32 25.66 -4.00 8.41
C PHE A 32 26.39 -2.77 8.92
N THR A 33 25.67 -1.73 9.33
CA THR A 33 26.22 -0.49 9.91
C THR A 33 26.02 -0.39 11.43
N THR A 34 25.49 -1.43 12.08
CA THR A 34 25.28 -1.44 13.54
C THR A 34 26.40 -2.19 14.26
N GLU A 35 27.15 -1.49 15.11
CA GLU A 35 28.28 -2.06 15.88
C GLU A 35 27.87 -3.20 16.82
N VAL A 36 26.66 -3.14 17.40
CA VAL A 36 26.14 -4.21 18.27
C VAL A 36 26.03 -5.55 17.52
N ILE A 37 25.87 -5.53 16.19
CA ILE A 37 25.71 -6.74 15.36
C ILE A 37 27.03 -7.14 14.70
N MET A 38 27.71 -6.18 14.08
CA MET A 38 28.91 -6.43 13.26
C MET A 38 30.24 -6.18 14.00
N GLY A 39 30.18 -5.75 15.26
CA GLY A 39 31.36 -5.37 16.04
C GLY A 39 32.13 -4.22 15.39
N SER A 40 33.46 -4.28 15.48
CA SER A 40 34.36 -3.25 14.93
C SER A 40 34.29 -3.09 13.41
N LEU A 41 33.73 -4.06 12.67
CA LEU A 41 33.46 -3.90 11.24
C LEU A 41 32.45 -2.78 10.98
N ALA A 42 31.48 -2.57 11.85
CA ALA A 42 30.51 -1.48 11.71
C ALA A 42 30.97 -0.17 12.39
N ALA A 43 32.22 -0.06 12.84
CA ALA A 43 32.73 1.20 13.36
C ALA A 43 32.67 2.29 12.26
N PRO A 44 32.18 3.51 12.53
CA PRO A 44 32.05 4.58 11.52
C PRO A 44 33.33 4.91 10.74
N THR A 45 34.49 4.62 11.34
CA THR A 45 35.80 4.82 10.72
C THR A 45 36.19 3.72 9.73
N SER A 46 35.58 2.53 9.84
CA SER A 46 35.90 1.35 9.03
C SER A 46 35.48 1.52 7.57
N MET A 47 36.17 0.82 6.66
CA MET A 47 35.80 0.79 5.24
C MET A 47 34.45 0.07 5.03
N TRP A 48 34.19 -0.99 5.81
CA TRP A 48 32.94 -1.75 5.74
C TRP A 48 31.73 -0.87 6.03
N TYR A 49 31.76 -0.13 7.15
CA TYR A 49 30.69 0.80 7.51
C TYR A 49 30.50 1.84 6.40
N LYS A 50 31.58 2.45 5.90
CA LYS A 50 31.48 3.49 4.86
C LYS A 50 30.81 2.96 3.58
N CYS A 51 31.21 1.77 3.11
CA CYS A 51 30.58 1.14 1.96
C CYS A 51 29.09 0.84 2.18
N TRP A 52 28.74 0.24 3.32
CA TRP A 52 27.35 -0.06 3.62
C TRP A 52 26.51 1.17 3.93
N ASN A 53 27.11 2.24 4.46
CA ASN A 53 26.44 3.51 4.66
C ASN A 53 26.03 4.12 3.32
N VAL A 54 26.88 4.04 2.29
CA VAL A 54 26.50 4.45 0.91
C VAL A 54 25.28 3.68 0.42
N VAL A 55 25.26 2.35 0.60
CA VAL A 55 24.10 1.51 0.23
C VAL A 55 22.86 1.89 1.05
N LEU A 56 23.03 2.12 2.35
CA LEU A 56 21.96 2.53 3.26
C LEU A 56 21.37 3.89 2.85
N GLN A 57 22.19 4.87 2.48
CA GLN A 57 21.70 6.16 1.96
C GLN A 57 20.87 5.96 0.68
N GLY A 58 21.30 5.05 -0.21
CA GLY A 58 20.50 4.65 -1.37
C GLY A 58 19.14 4.08 -0.98
N GLY A 59 19.09 3.20 0.03
CA GLY A 59 17.85 2.64 0.58
C GLY A 59 16.89 3.69 1.12
N TRP A 60 17.41 4.76 1.73
CA TRP A 60 16.61 5.86 2.27
C TRP A 60 15.95 6.76 1.22
N THR A 61 16.37 6.70 -0.05
CA THR A 61 15.90 7.59 -1.13
C THR A 61 14.37 7.73 -1.15
N VAL A 62 13.67 6.60 -1.15
CA VAL A 62 12.21 6.56 -1.29
C VAL A 62 11.51 7.22 -0.10
N PHE A 63 12.01 6.98 1.12
CA PHE A 63 11.46 7.55 2.35
C PHE A 63 11.80 9.03 2.52
N ASN A 64 12.98 9.46 2.08
CA ASN A 64 13.38 10.86 2.14
C ASN A 64 12.71 11.73 1.07
N GLN A 65 12.24 11.13 -0.02
CA GLN A 65 11.62 11.83 -1.15
C GLN A 65 10.11 11.55 -1.29
N LEU A 66 9.45 11.10 -0.21
CA LEU A 66 8.04 10.72 -0.23
C LEU A 66 7.12 11.77 -0.87
N PRO A 67 7.13 13.05 -0.46
CA PRO A 67 6.21 14.04 -1.05
C PRO A 67 6.41 14.20 -2.56
N LEU A 68 7.67 14.22 -3.04
CA LEU A 68 7.98 14.34 -4.47
C LEU A 68 7.50 13.12 -5.26
N LEU A 69 7.72 11.91 -4.73
CA LEU A 69 7.25 10.67 -5.36
C LEU A 69 5.72 10.63 -5.48
N PHE A 70 4.98 11.11 -4.47
CA PHE A 70 3.52 11.17 -4.53
C PHE A 70 3.01 12.27 -5.48
N VAL A 71 3.68 13.43 -5.53
CA VAL A 71 3.34 14.50 -6.49
C VAL A 71 3.47 14.02 -7.93
N VAL A 72 4.56 13.31 -8.25
CA VAL A 72 4.82 12.77 -9.59
C VAL A 72 4.02 11.50 -9.87
N GLY A 73 3.74 10.70 -8.84
CA GLY A 73 3.04 9.42 -8.98
C GLY A 73 1.55 9.57 -9.27
N LEU A 74 0.88 10.54 -8.64
CA LEU A 74 -0.57 10.69 -8.77
C LEU A 74 -1.04 10.96 -10.22
N PRO A 75 -0.39 11.84 -11.02
CA PRO A 75 -0.79 12.08 -12.40
C PRO A 75 -0.65 10.88 -13.32
N ILE A 76 0.25 9.93 -13.03
CA ILE A 76 0.43 8.69 -13.82
C ILE A 76 -0.90 7.95 -13.95
N GLY A 77 -1.66 7.84 -12.85
CA GLY A 77 -2.94 7.14 -12.81
C GLY A 77 -4.16 8.03 -13.05
N MET A 78 -4.04 9.36 -12.91
CA MET A 78 -5.18 10.29 -12.83
C MET A 78 -5.30 11.26 -14.00
N ALA A 79 -4.21 11.55 -14.73
CA ALA A 79 -4.28 12.36 -15.94
C ALA A 79 -5.03 11.60 -17.04
N LYS A 80 -5.90 12.30 -17.78
CA LYS A 80 -6.71 11.71 -18.86
C LYS A 80 -5.99 11.69 -20.19
N LYS A 81 -4.95 12.50 -20.33
CA LYS A 81 -4.17 12.74 -21.55
C LYS A 81 -2.72 12.99 -21.14
N GLN A 82 -1.77 12.67 -22.03
CA GLN A 82 -0.36 13.09 -21.91
C GLN A 82 0.20 13.04 -20.47
N ASN A 83 -0.03 11.91 -19.78
CA ASN A 83 0.22 11.77 -18.33
C ASN A 83 1.68 12.08 -17.95
N ALA A 84 2.65 11.73 -18.78
CA ALA A 84 4.06 12.08 -18.58
C ALA A 84 4.29 13.60 -18.50
N ARG A 85 3.57 14.39 -19.31
CA ARG A 85 3.63 15.86 -19.24
C ARG A 85 2.96 16.38 -17.97
N CYS A 86 1.79 15.83 -17.61
CA CYS A 86 1.12 16.16 -16.36
C CYS A 86 2.00 15.87 -15.12
N CYS A 87 2.81 14.81 -15.15
CA CYS A 87 3.76 14.49 -14.08
C CYS A 87 4.83 15.58 -13.92
N MET A 88 5.37 16.06 -15.04
CA MET A 88 6.34 17.16 -15.07
C MET A 88 5.71 18.45 -14.55
N GLU A 89 4.52 18.79 -15.04
CA GLU A 89 3.76 19.97 -14.59
C GLU A 89 3.49 19.92 -13.08
N ALA A 90 3.10 18.75 -12.55
CA ALA A 90 2.82 18.55 -11.14
C ALA A 90 4.07 18.78 -10.27
N LEU A 91 5.22 18.25 -10.68
CA LEU A 91 6.49 18.47 -9.99
C LEU A 91 6.84 19.96 -9.95
N VAL A 92 6.84 20.63 -11.11
CA VAL A 92 7.26 22.03 -11.21
C VAL A 92 6.30 22.95 -10.45
N LEU A 93 4.99 22.73 -10.54
CA LEU A 93 4.00 23.54 -9.81
C LEU A 93 4.02 23.28 -8.30
N TYR A 94 4.35 22.06 -7.87
CA TYR A 94 4.57 21.76 -6.46
C TYR A 94 5.77 22.49 -5.87
N LEU A 95 6.89 22.52 -6.60
CA LEU A 95 8.06 23.31 -6.20
C LEU A 95 7.75 24.82 -6.21
N THR A 96 7.03 25.30 -7.23
CA THR A 96 6.57 26.69 -7.34
C THR A 96 5.72 27.09 -6.12
N PHE A 97 4.77 26.23 -5.74
CA PHE A 97 3.99 26.37 -4.51
C PHE A 97 4.87 26.48 -3.27
N HIS A 98 5.88 25.61 -3.13
CA HIS A 98 6.79 25.67 -1.99
C HIS A 98 7.69 26.91 -1.97
N TYR A 99 8.15 27.41 -3.12
CA TYR A 99 8.86 28.69 -3.19
C TYR A 99 7.97 29.85 -2.72
N PHE A 100 6.71 29.90 -3.15
CA PHE A 100 5.77 30.91 -2.68
C PHE A 100 5.51 30.79 -1.18
N LEU A 101 5.18 29.57 -0.70
CA LEU A 101 4.90 29.34 0.70
C LEU A 101 6.10 29.67 1.60
N SER A 102 7.31 29.27 1.19
CA SER A 102 8.56 29.58 1.88
C SER A 102 8.78 31.09 1.99
N THR A 103 8.59 31.83 0.89
CA THR A 103 8.76 33.29 0.84
C THR A 103 7.68 34.00 1.66
N ILE A 104 6.43 33.53 1.61
CA ILE A 104 5.34 34.07 2.43
C ILE A 104 5.65 33.91 3.92
N LEU A 105 6.14 32.75 4.34
CA LEU A 105 6.44 32.48 5.74
C LEU A 105 7.72 33.16 6.23
N SER A 106 8.71 33.36 5.37
CA SER A 106 9.91 34.09 5.74
C SER A 106 9.63 35.58 5.98
N GLN A 107 8.69 36.16 5.23
CA GLN A 107 8.30 37.57 5.37
C GLN A 107 7.21 37.79 6.41
N TRP A 108 6.24 36.88 6.50
CA TRP A 108 5.01 37.07 7.28
C TRP A 108 4.64 35.86 8.15
N GLY A 109 5.57 34.95 8.46
CA GLY A 109 5.29 33.75 9.26
C GLY A 109 4.59 34.04 10.59
N GLY A 110 4.97 35.14 11.26
CA GLY A 110 4.34 35.58 12.51
C GLY A 110 2.83 35.87 12.37
N VAL A 111 2.37 36.36 11.22
CA VAL A 111 0.93 36.60 10.94
C VAL A 111 0.15 35.29 10.93
N PHE A 112 0.80 34.20 10.52
CA PHE A 112 0.19 32.88 10.42
C PHE A 112 0.43 32.01 11.66
N GLY A 113 1.07 32.54 12.70
CA GLY A 113 1.44 31.78 13.90
C GLY A 113 2.54 30.75 13.65
N VAL A 114 3.41 31.00 12.66
CA VAL A 114 4.52 30.12 12.29
C VAL A 114 5.84 30.82 12.61
N ASP A 115 6.61 30.25 13.53
CA ASP A 115 8.01 30.67 13.73
C ASP A 115 8.89 30.06 12.64
N PHE A 116 9.08 30.82 11.56
CA PHE A 116 9.90 30.37 10.45
C PHE A 116 11.41 30.42 10.73
N SER A 117 11.84 30.97 11.87
CA SER A 117 13.25 30.94 12.30
C SER A 117 13.64 29.59 12.92
N ALA A 118 12.66 28.85 13.46
CA ALA A 118 12.87 27.55 14.08
C ALA A 118 13.58 26.54 13.17
N GLU A 119 14.34 25.63 13.77
CA GLU A 119 14.97 24.53 13.05
C GLU A 119 13.93 23.60 12.41
N VAL A 120 14.32 23.00 11.28
CA VAL A 120 13.49 22.03 10.57
C VAL A 120 13.37 20.75 11.39
N GLY A 121 12.16 20.19 11.44
CA GLY A 121 11.86 18.95 12.14
C GLY A 121 11.39 19.15 13.58
N GLY A 122 11.32 18.04 14.34
CA GLY A 122 10.76 18.06 15.69
C GLY A 122 9.30 18.49 15.69
N SER A 123 8.95 19.47 16.52
CA SER A 123 7.60 20.02 16.65
C SER A 123 7.37 21.32 15.87
N SER A 124 8.36 21.82 15.13
CA SER A 124 8.26 23.11 14.44
C SER A 124 7.22 23.12 13.32
N GLY A 125 6.84 21.94 12.81
CA GLY A 125 5.97 21.83 11.64
C GLY A 125 6.65 22.32 10.35
N LEU A 126 7.99 22.42 10.35
CA LEU A 126 8.79 22.84 9.20
C LEU A 126 9.60 21.65 8.66
N THR A 127 9.78 21.64 7.34
CA THR A 127 10.53 20.62 6.61
C THR A 127 11.38 21.24 5.49
N MET A 128 12.25 20.42 4.89
CA MET A 128 12.96 20.74 3.65
C MET A 128 12.41 19.90 2.50
N ILE A 129 11.89 20.55 1.46
CA ILE A 129 11.45 19.88 0.23
C ILE A 129 12.26 20.41 -0.92
N ALA A 130 13.07 19.56 -1.56
CA ALA A 130 13.99 19.95 -2.63
C ALA A 130 14.84 21.19 -2.28
N ASN A 131 15.40 21.22 -1.06
CA ASN A 131 16.16 22.33 -0.48
C ASN A 131 15.36 23.64 -0.23
N ILE A 132 14.02 23.56 -0.20
CA ILE A 132 13.14 24.68 0.16
C ILE A 132 12.62 24.47 1.57
N LYS A 133 12.97 25.38 2.50
CA LYS A 133 12.39 25.39 3.85
C LYS A 133 10.92 25.78 3.76
N THR A 134 10.02 24.99 4.32
CA THR A 134 8.57 25.17 4.13
C THR A 134 7.77 24.47 5.23
N LEU A 135 6.43 24.55 5.20
CA LEU A 135 5.58 23.78 6.12
C LEU A 135 5.65 22.29 5.79
N ASP A 136 5.73 21.46 6.83
CA ASP A 136 5.64 20.02 6.70
C ASP A 136 4.19 19.61 6.43
N MET A 137 3.84 19.58 5.15
CA MET A 137 2.53 19.15 4.68
C MET A 137 2.47 17.66 4.32
N GLY A 138 3.60 16.96 4.44
CA GLY A 138 3.72 15.54 4.15
C GLY A 138 3.18 15.13 2.78
N MET A 139 2.67 13.90 2.72
CA MET A 139 2.03 13.34 1.54
C MET A 139 0.68 14.01 1.26
N ILE A 140 -0.04 14.47 2.29
CA ILE A 140 -1.36 15.12 2.13
C ILE A 140 -1.24 16.39 1.28
N GLY A 141 -0.25 17.25 1.58
CA GLY A 141 0.03 18.45 0.79
C GLY A 141 0.44 18.12 -0.64
N ALA A 142 1.33 17.12 -0.81
CA ALA A 142 1.73 16.63 -2.12
C ALA A 142 0.52 16.20 -2.98
N LEU A 143 -0.38 15.39 -2.43
CA LEU A 143 -1.58 14.92 -3.12
C LEU A 143 -2.56 16.05 -3.44
N ALA A 144 -2.72 17.01 -2.53
CA ALA A 144 -3.60 18.16 -2.73
C ALA A 144 -3.12 19.02 -3.90
N ILE A 145 -1.83 19.39 -3.92
CA ILE A 145 -1.26 20.20 -5.00
C ILE A 145 -1.28 19.43 -6.32
N SER A 146 -0.86 18.16 -6.32
CA SER A 146 -0.90 17.32 -7.52
C SER A 146 -2.33 17.17 -8.06
N GLY A 147 -3.33 17.02 -7.18
CA GLY A 147 -4.74 17.00 -7.56
C GLY A 147 -5.22 18.29 -8.25
N ILE A 148 -4.79 19.47 -7.77
CA ILE A 148 -5.05 20.75 -8.43
C ILE A 148 -4.41 20.76 -9.82
N VAL A 149 -3.15 20.34 -9.95
CA VAL A 149 -2.46 20.32 -11.24
C VAL A 149 -3.11 19.36 -12.22
N ILE A 150 -3.49 18.15 -11.79
CA ILE A 150 -4.24 17.19 -12.61
C ILE A 150 -5.56 17.78 -13.11
N PHE A 151 -6.26 18.55 -12.26
CA PHE A 151 -7.47 19.24 -12.67
C PHE A 151 -7.18 20.28 -13.76
N LEU A 152 -6.15 21.11 -13.57
CA LEU A 152 -5.75 22.12 -14.55
C LEU A 152 -5.31 21.47 -15.87
N HIS A 153 -4.48 20.43 -15.82
CA HIS A 153 -4.04 19.68 -16.98
C HIS A 153 -5.21 19.10 -17.77
N ASN A 154 -6.09 18.36 -17.10
CA ASN A 154 -7.24 17.74 -17.75
C ASN A 154 -8.23 18.75 -18.35
N LYS A 155 -8.22 20.00 -17.87
CA LYS A 155 -9.11 21.06 -18.34
C LYS A 155 -8.50 21.91 -19.46
N TYR A 156 -7.22 22.25 -19.35
CA TYR A 156 -6.59 23.30 -20.16
C TYR A 156 -5.52 22.81 -21.14
N PHE A 157 -5.10 21.55 -21.08
CA PHE A 157 -4.01 21.05 -21.92
C PHE A 157 -4.27 21.22 -23.43
N ASP A 158 -5.49 20.96 -23.90
CA ASP A 158 -5.82 21.11 -25.34
C ASP A 158 -6.36 22.52 -25.68
N THR A 159 -6.11 23.53 -24.85
CA THR A 159 -6.52 24.90 -25.16
C THR A 159 -5.69 25.43 -26.31
N GLU A 160 -6.34 25.76 -27.42
CA GLU A 160 -5.71 26.41 -28.56
C GLU A 160 -5.55 27.91 -28.29
N LEU A 161 -4.31 28.39 -28.39
CA LEU A 161 -3.99 29.81 -28.33
C LEU A 161 -3.87 30.39 -29.74
N PRO A 162 -4.03 31.71 -29.92
CA PRO A 162 -3.74 32.38 -31.18
C PRO A 162 -2.32 32.03 -31.68
N GLU A 163 -2.13 32.00 -32.99
CA GLU A 163 -0.90 31.48 -33.64
C GLU A 163 0.40 32.08 -33.09
N TRP A 164 0.42 33.39 -32.81
CA TRP A 164 1.58 34.09 -32.24
C TRP A 164 1.90 33.69 -30.78
N LEU A 165 0.93 33.12 -30.05
CA LEU A 165 1.09 32.52 -28.72
C LEU A 165 1.18 30.98 -28.77
N GLY A 166 1.21 30.36 -29.95
CA GLY A 166 1.13 28.91 -30.11
C GLY A 166 2.17 28.13 -29.29
N ILE A 167 3.36 28.71 -29.08
CA ILE A 167 4.45 28.15 -28.25
C ILE A 167 4.06 27.95 -26.77
N PHE A 168 3.07 28.71 -26.29
CA PHE A 168 2.57 28.60 -24.92
C PHE A 168 1.44 27.59 -24.77
N SER A 169 1.02 26.88 -25.83
CA SER A 169 -0.06 25.88 -25.74
C SER A 169 0.37 24.61 -24.98
N GLY A 170 -0.58 23.73 -24.62
CA GLY A 170 -0.25 22.48 -23.94
C GLY A 170 0.23 22.69 -22.51
N SER A 171 1.32 22.02 -22.15
CA SER A 171 1.90 22.06 -20.80
C SER A 171 2.31 23.46 -20.35
N THR A 172 2.79 24.29 -21.28
CA THR A 172 3.18 25.66 -20.96
C THR A 172 1.98 26.47 -20.50
N PHE A 173 0.81 26.29 -21.13
CA PHE A 173 -0.42 26.98 -20.77
C PHE A 173 -0.92 26.53 -19.40
N VAL A 174 -0.89 25.21 -19.16
CA VAL A 174 -1.23 24.63 -17.85
C VAL A 174 -0.32 25.18 -16.76
N PHE A 175 0.99 25.25 -17.02
CA PHE A 175 1.96 25.83 -16.10
C PHE A 175 1.69 27.32 -15.82
N MET A 176 1.40 28.12 -16.85
CA MET A 176 1.07 29.54 -16.68
C MET A 176 -0.15 29.74 -15.75
N ILE A 177 -1.23 29.01 -15.99
CA ILE A 177 -2.42 29.06 -15.12
C ILE A 177 -2.05 28.56 -13.72
N GLY A 178 -1.36 27.42 -13.65
CA GLY A 178 -0.92 26.82 -12.39
C GLY A 178 -0.09 27.76 -11.54
N PHE A 179 0.84 28.51 -12.14
CA PHE A 179 1.71 29.47 -11.44
C PHE A 179 0.87 30.49 -10.66
N PHE A 180 -0.10 31.13 -11.31
CA PHE A 180 -0.98 32.09 -10.64
C PHE A 180 -1.93 31.45 -9.65
N VAL A 181 -2.38 30.21 -9.90
CA VAL A 181 -3.21 29.44 -8.95
C VAL A 181 -2.42 29.07 -7.69
N MET A 182 -1.11 28.81 -7.79
CA MET A 182 -0.31 28.41 -6.62
C MET A 182 -0.10 29.53 -5.60
N ILE A 183 -0.23 30.81 -5.99
CA ILE A 183 -0.11 31.95 -5.06
C ILE A 183 -1.23 31.92 -3.99
N PRO A 184 -2.53 31.98 -4.33
CA PRO A 184 -3.59 31.92 -3.33
C PRO A 184 -3.59 30.57 -2.60
N VAL A 185 -3.20 29.47 -3.26
CA VAL A 185 -3.08 28.16 -2.60
C VAL A 185 -1.99 28.19 -1.52
N ALA A 186 -0.84 28.84 -1.77
CA ALA A 186 0.21 29.03 -0.77
C ALA A 186 -0.25 29.90 0.41
N VAL A 187 -0.99 30.99 0.15
CA VAL A 187 -1.57 31.82 1.23
C VAL A 187 -2.57 31.02 2.07
N ILE A 188 -3.44 30.23 1.42
CA ILE A 188 -4.39 29.35 2.12
C ILE A 188 -3.64 28.31 2.95
N ALA A 189 -2.57 27.71 2.41
CA ALA A 189 -1.76 26.75 3.15
C ALA A 189 -1.10 27.39 4.38
N ALA A 190 -0.53 28.59 4.25
CA ALA A 190 0.03 29.33 5.38
C ALA A 190 -1.02 29.59 6.48
N LEU A 191 -2.27 29.89 6.10
CA LEU A 191 -3.36 30.18 7.05
C LEU A 191 -3.96 28.92 7.71
N VAL A 192 -4.13 27.84 6.94
CA VAL A 192 -4.92 26.68 7.34
C VAL A 192 -4.04 25.57 7.89
N TRP A 193 -2.88 25.32 7.27
CA TRP A 193 -2.05 24.18 7.61
C TRP A 193 -1.52 24.18 9.06
N PRO A 194 -1.10 25.31 9.66
CA PRO A 194 -0.73 25.32 11.08
C PRO A 194 -1.85 24.80 12.00
N LYS A 195 -3.12 25.04 11.66
CA LYS A 195 -4.28 24.52 12.41
C LYS A 195 -4.47 23.02 12.19
N VAL A 196 -4.24 22.55 10.96
CA VAL A 196 -4.22 21.12 10.64
C VAL A 196 -3.12 20.42 11.45
N GLN A 197 -1.93 21.01 11.52
CA GLN A 197 -0.80 20.50 12.29
C GLN A 197 -1.14 20.37 13.78
N LEU A 198 -1.78 21.37 14.38
CA LEU A 198 -2.27 21.29 15.77
C LEU A 198 -3.30 20.15 15.94
N GLY A 199 -4.21 19.99 14.98
CA GLY A 199 -5.16 18.87 14.97
C GLY A 199 -4.46 17.51 14.87
N MET A 200 -3.42 17.40 14.04
CA MET A 200 -2.59 16.19 13.94
C MET A 200 -1.86 15.90 15.25
N GLN A 201 -1.30 16.90 15.93
CA GLN A 201 -0.66 16.71 17.24
C GLN A 201 -1.66 16.26 18.31
N ALA A 202 -2.87 16.83 18.33
CA ALA A 202 -3.93 16.37 19.22
C ALA A 202 -4.34 14.92 18.91
N PHE A 203 -4.42 14.57 17.62
CA PHE A 203 -4.69 13.21 17.18
C PHE A 203 -3.56 12.24 17.55
N GLN A 204 -2.29 12.61 17.43
CA GLN A 204 -1.14 11.82 17.91
C GLN A 204 -1.30 11.52 19.40
N GLY A 205 -1.61 12.53 20.21
CA GLY A 205 -1.86 12.36 21.65
C GLY A 205 -3.02 11.41 21.94
N PHE A 206 -4.14 11.55 21.20
CA PHE A 206 -5.29 10.66 21.31
C PHE A 206 -4.94 9.21 20.94
N VAL A 207 -4.22 9.01 19.82
CA VAL A 207 -3.81 7.70 19.31
C VAL A 207 -2.86 7.00 20.29
N ILE A 208 -1.88 7.73 20.83
CA ILE A 208 -0.97 7.23 21.87
C ILE A 208 -1.77 6.87 23.14
N GLY A 209 -2.73 7.71 23.54
CA GLY A 209 -3.58 7.48 24.71
C GLY A 209 -4.56 6.31 24.55
N ALA A 210 -5.03 6.04 23.32
CA ALA A 210 -5.95 4.93 23.02
C ALA A 210 -5.31 3.54 23.24
N GLY A 211 -3.97 3.45 23.18
CA GLY A 211 -3.21 2.25 23.49
C GLY A 211 -3.74 1.00 22.76
N ALA A 212 -4.01 -0.05 23.53
CA ALA A 212 -4.47 -1.33 22.99
C ALA A 212 -5.80 -1.24 22.21
N ALA A 213 -6.74 -0.40 22.67
CA ALA A 213 -8.01 -0.19 21.97
C ALA A 213 -7.81 0.50 20.61
N GLY A 214 -6.87 1.47 20.55
CA GLY A 214 -6.48 2.11 19.31
C GLY A 214 -5.93 1.10 18.29
N VAL A 215 -5.01 0.24 18.72
CA VAL A 215 -4.45 -0.83 17.87
C VAL A 215 -5.55 -1.76 17.35
N TRP A 216 -6.48 -2.17 18.21
CA TRP A 216 -7.59 -3.02 17.82
C TRP A 216 -8.46 -2.39 16.73
N VAL A 217 -8.91 -1.14 16.94
CA VAL A 217 -9.77 -0.43 15.99
C VAL A 217 -9.03 -0.21 14.66
N PHE A 218 -7.77 0.19 14.71
CA PHE A 218 -6.98 0.42 13.50
C PHE A 218 -6.85 -0.84 12.65
N VAL A 219 -6.44 -1.97 13.25
CA VAL A 219 -6.27 -3.24 12.52
C VAL A 219 -7.61 -3.78 12.02
N LEU A 220 -8.69 -3.63 12.79
CA LEU A 220 -10.03 -4.01 12.35
C LEU A 220 -10.43 -3.22 11.10
N LEU A 221 -10.33 -1.88 11.14
CA LEU A 221 -10.70 -1.01 10.02
C LEU A 221 -9.82 -1.26 8.80
N GLU A 222 -8.52 -1.42 9.00
CA GLU A 222 -7.58 -1.73 7.91
C GLU A 222 -8.01 -2.99 7.16
N ARG A 223 -8.30 -4.09 7.89
CA ARG A 223 -8.80 -5.33 7.28
C ARG A 223 -10.15 -5.12 6.58
N LEU A 224 -11.12 -4.48 7.24
CA LEU A 224 -12.45 -4.24 6.66
C LEU A 224 -12.43 -3.36 5.40
N LEU A 225 -11.39 -2.54 5.21
CA LEU A 225 -11.24 -1.65 4.06
C LEU A 225 -10.53 -2.30 2.84
N ILE A 226 -9.95 -3.49 3.00
CA ILE A 226 -9.28 -4.24 1.91
C ILE A 226 -10.18 -4.53 0.71
N PRO A 227 -11.43 -5.00 0.87
CA PRO A 227 -12.31 -5.30 -0.26
C PRO A 227 -12.48 -4.09 -1.19
N PHE A 228 -12.50 -2.90 -0.59
CA PHE A 228 -12.69 -1.62 -1.25
C PHE A 228 -11.37 -1.00 -1.76
N GLY A 229 -10.21 -1.52 -1.33
CA GLY A 229 -8.90 -0.92 -1.60
C GLY A 229 -8.65 0.38 -0.82
N LEU A 230 -9.46 0.68 0.18
CA LEU A 230 -9.38 1.94 0.96
C LEU A 230 -8.40 1.85 2.13
N HIS A 231 -7.93 0.64 2.46
CA HIS A 231 -6.98 0.39 3.54
C HIS A 231 -5.67 1.16 3.35
N HIS A 232 -5.19 1.37 2.12
CA HIS A 232 -4.04 2.23 1.81
C HIS A 232 -4.24 3.67 2.30
N ILE A 233 -5.45 4.23 2.15
CA ILE A 233 -5.77 5.58 2.61
C ILE A 233 -5.73 5.65 4.14
N LEU A 234 -6.16 4.58 4.83
CA LEU A 234 -6.13 4.51 6.28
C LEU A 234 -4.69 4.45 6.81
N TYR A 235 -3.87 3.51 6.29
CA TYR A 235 -2.57 3.24 6.89
C TYR A 235 -1.46 4.19 6.43
N SER A 236 -1.52 4.73 5.21
CA SER A 236 -0.40 5.51 4.65
C SER A 236 -0.02 6.71 5.52
N PRO A 237 -0.97 7.48 6.09
CA PRO A 237 -0.61 8.58 6.97
C PRO A 237 0.05 8.12 8.28
N PHE A 238 -0.28 6.93 8.79
CA PHE A 238 0.35 6.36 9.99
C PHE A 238 1.77 5.87 9.70
N TRP A 239 1.95 5.15 8.59
CA TRP A 239 3.18 4.43 8.30
C TRP A 239 4.25 5.32 7.67
N TYR A 240 3.83 6.33 6.90
CA TYR A 240 4.72 7.11 6.04
C TYR A 240 4.57 8.62 6.20
N ASP A 241 3.69 9.11 7.09
CA ASP A 241 3.47 10.53 7.30
C ASP A 241 3.40 10.87 8.80
N ASN A 242 3.29 12.16 9.09
CA ASN A 242 3.39 12.74 10.42
C ASN A 242 2.17 12.48 11.32
N VAL A 243 1.26 11.55 11.00
CA VAL A 243 0.00 11.40 11.75
C VAL A 243 0.18 10.79 13.15
N VAL A 244 1.19 9.94 13.35
CA VAL A 244 1.44 9.29 14.66
C VAL A 244 2.84 9.53 15.21
N VAL A 245 3.82 9.72 14.33
CA VAL A 245 5.21 10.06 14.67
C VAL A 245 5.81 10.92 13.55
N PRO A 246 6.84 11.75 13.82
CA PRO A 246 7.51 12.53 12.79
C PRO A 246 8.09 11.64 11.67
N GLY A 247 7.72 11.91 10.42
CA GLY A 247 8.15 11.18 9.22
C GLY A 247 7.56 9.78 9.03
N GLY A 248 6.55 9.40 9.82
CA GLY A 248 5.89 8.09 9.74
C GLY A 248 6.65 6.96 10.44
N LEU A 249 5.91 5.91 10.82
CA LEU A 249 6.44 4.80 11.63
C LEU A 249 7.66 4.12 11.03
N TYR A 250 7.71 3.89 9.72
CA TYR A 250 8.84 3.20 9.09
C TYR A 250 10.14 3.98 9.24
N ALA A 251 10.13 5.26 8.86
CA ALA A 251 11.32 6.10 8.94
C ALA A 251 11.72 6.35 10.40
N TYR A 252 10.73 6.58 11.27
CA TYR A 252 10.97 6.79 12.69
C TYR A 252 11.61 5.57 13.37
N TRP A 253 11.07 4.37 13.10
CA TRP A 253 11.60 3.11 13.64
C TRP A 253 13.03 2.84 13.16
N ALA A 254 13.28 2.97 11.86
CA ALA A 254 14.62 2.72 11.31
C ALA A 254 15.67 3.72 11.82
N LYS A 255 15.30 5.00 12.06
CA LYS A 255 16.19 5.99 12.71
C LYS A 255 16.50 5.63 14.17
N LYS A 256 15.50 5.13 14.90
CA LYS A 256 15.63 4.72 16.32
C LYS A 256 16.22 3.33 16.50
N LEU A 257 16.37 2.54 15.43
CA LEU A 257 16.75 1.13 15.52
C LEU A 257 18.04 0.86 16.31
N PRO A 258 19.13 1.65 16.18
CA PRO A 258 20.34 1.44 16.98
C PRO A 258 20.12 1.63 18.49
N GLU A 259 19.33 2.63 18.88
CA GLU A 259 18.96 2.90 20.28
C GLU A 259 18.08 1.78 20.84
N ILE A 260 17.10 1.31 20.05
CA ILE A 260 16.21 0.21 20.43
C ILE A 260 17.00 -1.10 20.59
N ALA A 261 17.93 -1.38 19.67
CA ALA A 261 18.78 -2.56 19.69
C ALA A 261 19.66 -2.61 20.94
N ALA A 262 20.20 -1.46 21.38
CA ALA A 262 21.04 -1.36 22.56
C ALA A 262 20.26 -1.41 23.89
N SER A 263 18.95 -1.16 23.87
CA SER A 263 18.10 -1.10 25.07
C SER A 263 17.55 -2.46 25.48
N THR A 264 17.39 -2.67 26.79
CA THR A 264 16.70 -3.82 27.39
C THR A 264 15.25 -3.49 27.82
N ALA A 265 14.82 -2.24 27.67
CA ALA A 265 13.46 -1.83 27.97
C ALA A 265 12.45 -2.47 27.00
N SER A 266 11.17 -2.55 27.38
CA SER A 266 10.14 -3.08 26.48
C SER A 266 10.04 -2.26 25.19
N LEU A 267 9.90 -2.92 24.04
CA LEU A 267 9.69 -2.24 22.75
C LEU A 267 8.45 -1.33 22.79
N ARG A 268 7.42 -1.74 23.55
CA ARG A 268 6.22 -0.94 23.78
C ARG A 268 6.49 0.35 24.54
N SER A 269 7.42 0.36 25.50
CA SER A 269 7.77 1.59 26.22
C SER A 269 8.66 2.51 25.37
N LEU A 270 9.47 1.94 24.48
CA LEU A 270 10.36 2.71 23.60
C LEU A 270 9.59 3.39 22.47
N VAL A 271 8.71 2.66 21.77
CA VAL A 271 7.94 3.19 20.62
C VAL A 271 6.51 2.62 20.60
N PRO A 272 5.63 3.05 21.52
CA PRO A 272 4.27 2.50 21.60
C PRO A 272 3.46 2.66 20.31
N ALA A 273 3.68 3.74 19.56
CA ALA A 273 3.00 4.01 18.30
C ALA A 273 3.30 2.97 17.21
N ALA A 274 4.41 2.22 17.27
CA ALA A 274 4.70 1.18 16.29
C ALA A 274 3.69 0.02 16.33
N GLY A 275 2.86 -0.08 17.38
CA GLY A 275 1.71 -1.00 17.44
C GLY A 275 0.72 -0.83 16.28
N PHE A 276 0.60 0.37 15.69
CA PHE A 276 -0.25 0.63 14.52
C PHE A 276 0.29 0.05 13.21
N SER A 277 1.48 -0.55 13.23
CA SER A 277 1.99 -1.33 12.09
C SER A 277 1.75 -2.84 12.26
N SER A 278 1.04 -3.31 13.29
CA SER A 278 0.88 -4.73 13.62
C SER A 278 -0.08 -5.53 12.72
N THR A 279 -0.41 -5.04 11.52
CA THR A 279 -1.34 -5.67 10.57
C THR A 279 -0.79 -6.96 9.95
N GLY A 280 0.52 -7.17 9.98
CA GLY A 280 1.20 -8.33 9.41
C GLY A 280 1.03 -9.63 10.20
N PHE A 281 0.67 -9.56 11.49
CA PHE A 281 0.53 -10.77 12.31
C PHE A 281 -0.58 -11.71 11.81
N SER A 282 -1.71 -11.18 11.36
CA SER A 282 -2.77 -12.01 10.76
C SER A 282 -2.36 -12.62 9.42
N LYS A 283 -1.38 -12.02 8.73
CA LYS A 283 -0.83 -12.55 7.48
C LYS A 283 0.03 -13.79 7.72
N ILE A 284 0.90 -13.73 8.73
CA ILE A 284 1.80 -14.82 9.10
C ILE A 284 1.07 -15.94 9.84
N PHE A 285 0.13 -15.62 10.73
CA PHE A 285 -0.51 -16.61 11.62
C PHE A 285 -1.98 -16.90 11.26
N GLY A 286 -2.72 -15.90 10.79
CA GLY A 286 -4.12 -16.09 10.39
C GLY A 286 -4.27 -16.84 9.07
N CYS A 287 -3.49 -16.50 8.03
CA CYS A 287 -3.57 -17.16 6.73
C CYS A 287 -3.30 -18.68 6.80
N PRO A 288 -2.31 -19.19 7.55
CA PRO A 288 -2.17 -20.62 7.77
C PRO A 288 -3.38 -21.27 8.43
N GLY A 289 -3.98 -20.63 9.43
CA GLY A 289 -5.19 -21.16 10.10
C GLY A 289 -6.38 -21.26 9.14
N ILE A 290 -6.54 -20.25 8.27
CA ILE A 290 -7.54 -20.25 7.19
C ILE A 290 -7.27 -21.39 6.20
N ALA A 291 -6.02 -21.51 5.72
CA ALA A 291 -5.64 -22.54 4.76
C ALA A 291 -5.88 -23.96 5.32
N LEU A 292 -5.53 -24.19 6.58
CA LEU A 292 -5.80 -25.45 7.27
C LEU A 292 -7.30 -25.72 7.37
N ALA A 293 -8.12 -24.71 7.65
CA ALA A 293 -9.57 -24.87 7.73
C ALA A 293 -10.18 -25.21 6.36
N PHE A 294 -9.73 -24.56 5.29
CA PHE A 294 -10.17 -24.88 3.93
C PHE A 294 -9.77 -26.28 3.52
N TYR A 295 -8.52 -26.69 3.76
CA TYR A 295 -8.06 -28.04 3.47
C TYR A 295 -8.86 -29.10 4.25
N ALA A 296 -9.10 -28.87 5.55
CA ALA A 296 -9.82 -29.82 6.40
C ALA A 296 -11.30 -29.95 6.05
N THR A 297 -11.91 -28.90 5.47
CA THR A 297 -13.33 -28.88 5.11
C THR A 297 -13.58 -29.14 3.62
N ALA A 298 -12.54 -29.20 2.78
CA ALA A 298 -12.66 -29.56 1.37
C ALA A 298 -13.12 -31.02 1.18
N LYS A 299 -13.86 -31.27 0.09
CA LYS A 299 -14.26 -32.60 -0.37
C LYS A 299 -13.02 -33.50 -0.53
N PRO A 300 -13.05 -34.78 -0.10
CA PRO A 300 -11.88 -35.67 -0.11
C PRO A 300 -11.14 -35.71 -1.45
N GLU A 301 -11.88 -35.78 -2.56
CA GLU A 301 -11.40 -35.82 -3.93
C GLU A 301 -10.73 -34.51 -4.40
N LYS A 302 -11.09 -33.37 -3.80
CA LYS A 302 -10.52 -32.04 -4.13
C LYS A 302 -9.30 -31.68 -3.27
N ARG A 303 -9.00 -32.42 -2.19
CA ARG A 303 -7.93 -32.08 -1.22
C ARG A 303 -6.55 -31.92 -1.85
N LYS A 304 -6.15 -32.80 -2.76
CA LYS A 304 -4.83 -32.71 -3.43
C LYS A 304 -4.69 -31.43 -4.25
N LYS A 305 -5.76 -31.07 -4.98
CA LYS A 305 -5.83 -29.83 -5.77
C LYS A 305 -5.80 -28.59 -4.87
N ILE A 306 -6.60 -28.60 -3.81
CA ILE A 306 -6.65 -27.51 -2.83
C ILE A 306 -5.31 -27.31 -2.13
N MET A 307 -4.62 -28.38 -1.75
CA MET A 307 -3.28 -28.30 -1.19
C MET A 307 -2.28 -27.63 -2.16
N GLY A 308 -2.33 -28.00 -3.45
CA GLY A 308 -1.50 -27.37 -4.48
C GLY A 308 -1.76 -25.88 -4.69
N LEU A 309 -3.00 -25.43 -4.44
CA LEU A 309 -3.37 -24.01 -4.48
C LEU A 309 -2.99 -23.26 -3.19
N LEU A 310 -3.32 -23.84 -2.02
CA LEU A 310 -3.22 -23.17 -0.72
C LEU A 310 -1.77 -23.02 -0.26
N ILE A 311 -0.88 -23.97 -0.54
CA ILE A 311 0.52 -23.89 -0.09
C ILE A 311 1.22 -22.65 -0.68
N PRO A 312 1.27 -22.43 -2.01
CA PRO A 312 1.96 -21.27 -2.56
C PRO A 312 1.41 -19.94 -2.07
N ILE A 313 0.08 -19.75 -2.07
CA ILE A 313 -0.54 -18.49 -1.66
C ILE A 313 -0.38 -18.21 -0.16
N THR A 314 -0.35 -19.26 0.67
CA THR A 314 -0.09 -19.13 2.12
C THR A 314 1.37 -18.77 2.37
N LEU A 315 2.31 -19.37 1.64
CA LEU A 315 3.73 -19.00 1.72
C LEU A 315 3.94 -17.54 1.27
N THR A 316 3.25 -17.08 0.23
CA THR A 316 3.27 -15.67 -0.18
C THR A 316 2.77 -14.75 0.95
N ALA A 317 1.69 -15.12 1.63
CA ALA A 317 1.18 -14.36 2.78
C ALA A 317 2.20 -14.33 3.94
N ILE A 318 2.80 -15.47 4.29
CA ILE A 318 3.78 -15.58 5.37
C ILE A 318 5.03 -14.75 5.07
N PHE A 319 5.67 -14.96 3.93
CA PHE A 319 6.98 -14.38 3.66
C PHE A 319 6.90 -12.96 3.13
N CYS A 320 5.99 -12.71 2.19
CA CYS A 320 5.86 -11.42 1.51
C CYS A 320 4.82 -10.50 2.17
N GLY A 321 3.91 -11.03 2.98
CA GLY A 321 2.84 -10.21 3.60
C GLY A 321 1.76 -9.78 2.61
N VAL A 322 1.59 -10.52 1.51
CA VAL A 322 0.54 -10.30 0.50
C VAL A 322 -0.54 -11.34 0.71
N THR A 323 -1.72 -10.93 1.20
CA THR A 323 -2.81 -11.82 1.65
C THR A 323 -3.95 -11.95 0.66
N GLU A 324 -3.99 -11.05 -0.33
CA GLU A 324 -5.01 -10.99 -1.36
C GLU A 324 -5.27 -12.34 -2.07
N PRO A 325 -4.24 -13.13 -2.46
CA PRO A 325 -4.45 -14.39 -3.15
C PRO A 325 -5.21 -15.43 -2.32
N ILE A 326 -5.15 -15.36 -0.98
CA ILE A 326 -5.90 -16.25 -0.08
C ILE A 326 -7.19 -15.62 0.43
N GLU A 327 -7.16 -14.35 0.86
CA GLU A 327 -8.34 -13.66 1.40
C GLU A 327 -9.47 -13.57 0.37
N PHE A 328 -9.13 -13.36 -0.91
CA PHE A 328 -10.15 -13.21 -1.94
C PHE A 328 -10.82 -14.53 -2.34
N THR A 329 -10.23 -15.67 -1.95
CA THR A 329 -10.85 -16.97 -2.17
C THR A 329 -12.10 -17.17 -1.33
N PHE A 330 -12.34 -16.36 -0.29
CA PHE A 330 -13.54 -16.45 0.54
C PHE A 330 -14.21 -15.12 0.81
N LEU A 331 -13.50 -13.99 0.66
CA LEU A 331 -14.06 -12.65 0.87
C LEU A 331 -15.42 -12.44 0.19
N PHE A 332 -15.54 -12.89 -1.06
CA PHE A 332 -16.74 -12.68 -1.87
C PHE A 332 -17.76 -13.81 -1.73
N MET A 333 -17.31 -15.04 -1.48
CA MET A 333 -18.19 -16.19 -1.33
C MET A 333 -18.80 -16.29 0.08
N ALA A 334 -18.07 -15.83 1.08
CA ALA A 334 -18.47 -15.85 2.48
C ALA A 334 -17.99 -14.57 3.20
N PRO A 335 -18.61 -13.40 2.94
CA PRO A 335 -18.23 -12.12 3.56
C PRO A 335 -18.21 -12.16 5.09
N ALA A 336 -19.08 -12.97 5.71
CA ALA A 336 -19.10 -13.17 7.15
C ALA A 336 -17.77 -13.75 7.68
N LEU A 337 -17.13 -14.68 6.96
CA LEU A 337 -15.81 -15.21 7.32
C LEU A 337 -14.73 -14.12 7.27
N PHE A 338 -14.87 -13.15 6.36
CA PHE A 338 -13.93 -12.02 6.30
C PHE A 338 -14.09 -11.06 7.46
N VAL A 339 -15.33 -10.76 7.88
CA VAL A 339 -15.56 -9.97 9.10
C VAL A 339 -14.96 -10.67 10.32
N VAL A 340 -15.15 -11.99 10.44
CA VAL A 340 -14.54 -12.78 11.51
C VAL A 340 -13.00 -12.76 11.41
N HIS A 341 -12.43 -12.88 10.21
CA HIS A 341 -10.99 -12.72 10.00
C HIS A 341 -10.48 -11.36 10.50
N ALA A 342 -11.18 -10.27 10.16
CA ALA A 342 -10.81 -8.91 10.56
C ALA A 342 -10.85 -8.73 12.09
N VAL A 343 -11.87 -9.29 12.75
CA VAL A 343 -11.97 -9.28 14.22
C VAL A 343 -10.84 -10.09 14.86
N LEU A 344 -10.57 -11.31 14.37
CA LEU A 344 -9.47 -12.12 14.87
C LEU A 344 -8.11 -11.44 14.66
N ALA A 345 -7.91 -10.77 13.52
CA ALA A 345 -6.71 -9.99 13.23
C ALA A 345 -6.50 -8.87 14.26
N ALA A 346 -7.53 -8.07 14.52
CA ALA A 346 -7.49 -7.03 15.53
C ALA A 346 -7.19 -7.59 16.94
N CYS A 347 -7.79 -8.72 17.31
CA CYS A 347 -7.53 -9.40 18.58
C CYS A 347 -6.09 -9.93 18.70
N LEU A 348 -5.54 -10.53 17.64
CA LEU A 348 -4.16 -10.99 17.60
C LEU A 348 -3.20 -9.82 17.79
N SER A 349 -3.35 -8.78 16.96
CA SER A 349 -2.49 -7.58 17.01
C SER A 349 -2.54 -6.88 18.37
N THR A 350 -3.72 -6.83 18.99
CA THR A 350 -3.89 -6.25 20.33
C THR A 350 -3.25 -7.12 21.40
N THR A 351 -3.38 -8.45 21.32
CA THR A 351 -2.69 -9.38 22.23
C THR A 351 -1.18 -9.24 22.13
N MET A 352 -0.63 -9.15 20.90
CA MET A 352 0.81 -8.92 20.66
C MET A 352 1.26 -7.59 21.28
N TYR A 353 0.51 -6.52 21.05
CA TYR A 353 0.77 -5.21 21.63
C TYR A 353 0.76 -5.25 23.16
N LEU A 354 -0.24 -5.89 23.78
CA LEU A 354 -0.34 -6.03 25.23
C LEU A 354 0.82 -6.86 25.82
N ALA A 355 1.29 -7.87 25.09
CA ALA A 355 2.46 -8.66 25.44
C ALA A 355 3.80 -7.93 25.23
N GLY A 356 3.78 -6.67 24.78
CA GLY A 356 4.96 -5.84 24.57
C GLY A 356 5.65 -6.04 23.21
N ILE A 357 5.05 -6.82 22.30
CA ILE A 357 5.59 -7.12 20.98
C ILE A 357 5.19 -5.97 20.05
N VAL A 358 6.12 -5.02 19.88
CA VAL A 358 5.92 -3.77 19.16
C VAL A 358 7.10 -3.52 18.22
N GLY A 359 6.82 -3.05 17.01
CA GLY A 359 7.81 -2.79 15.97
C GLY A 359 7.16 -2.75 14.60
N ILE A 360 7.94 -2.71 13.52
CA ILE A 360 7.43 -2.70 12.14
C ILE A 360 6.98 -4.10 11.73
N HIS A 361 5.69 -4.38 11.94
CA HIS A 361 5.11 -5.70 11.71
C HIS A 361 3.99 -5.65 10.67
N ALA A 362 4.11 -4.83 9.62
CA ALA A 362 3.03 -4.60 8.66
C ALA A 362 3.10 -5.57 7.46
N GLY A 363 4.32 -5.95 7.07
CA GLY A 363 4.62 -6.90 6.01
C GLY A 363 4.62 -8.36 6.46
N GLY A 364 5.33 -9.19 5.71
CA GLY A 364 5.56 -10.61 6.02
C GLY A 364 6.85 -10.83 6.81
N ALA A 365 7.22 -12.10 6.98
CA ALA A 365 8.40 -12.52 7.73
C ALA A 365 9.70 -11.88 7.25
N ILE A 366 9.83 -11.58 5.95
CA ILE A 366 11.03 -10.92 5.40
C ILE A 366 11.19 -9.52 6.01
N GLU A 367 10.14 -8.69 5.96
CA GLU A 367 10.17 -7.34 6.55
C GLU A 367 10.39 -7.40 8.07
N MET A 368 9.62 -8.26 8.75
CA MET A 368 9.72 -8.40 10.20
C MET A 368 11.11 -8.83 10.65
N ALA A 369 11.74 -9.75 9.90
CA ALA A 369 13.11 -10.18 10.16
C ALA A 369 14.11 -9.03 9.98
N SER A 370 14.02 -8.30 8.87
CA SER A 370 14.98 -7.23 8.53
C SER A 370 14.89 -6.02 9.46
N LEU A 371 13.68 -5.61 9.88
CA LEU A 371 13.49 -4.40 10.67
C LEU A 371 13.32 -4.66 12.17
N ASN A 372 13.10 -5.91 12.60
CA ASN A 372 12.89 -6.22 14.02
C ASN A 372 13.71 -7.44 14.45
N TRP A 373 13.44 -8.63 13.93
CA TRP A 373 13.94 -9.86 14.56
C TRP A 373 15.46 -9.94 14.60
N ILE A 374 16.11 -9.72 13.45
CA ILE A 374 17.56 -9.81 13.33
C ILE A 374 18.24 -8.65 14.07
N PRO A 375 17.91 -7.36 13.81
CA PRO A 375 18.61 -6.25 14.45
C PRO A 375 18.39 -6.15 15.96
N LEU A 376 17.29 -6.70 16.47
CA LEU A 376 16.93 -6.61 17.89
C LEU A 376 17.13 -7.93 18.65
N MET A 377 17.64 -8.99 18.00
CA MET A 377 17.75 -10.33 18.61
C MET A 377 18.56 -10.31 19.91
N GLY A 378 19.63 -9.50 19.99
CA GLY A 378 20.52 -9.45 21.15
C GLY A 378 19.80 -9.20 22.47
N ASN A 379 18.89 -8.21 22.49
CA ASN A 379 18.16 -7.82 23.70
C ASN A 379 16.69 -8.28 23.72
N HIS A 380 16.09 -8.56 22.55
CA HIS A 380 14.63 -8.76 22.43
C HIS A 380 14.21 -10.15 21.93
N TRP A 381 15.12 -11.12 21.78
CA TRP A 381 14.78 -12.46 21.25
C TRP A 381 13.60 -13.16 21.94
N LYS A 382 13.48 -13.01 23.27
CA LYS A 382 12.38 -13.60 24.07
C LYS A 382 11.01 -13.12 23.61
N GLN A 383 10.91 -11.85 23.18
CA GLN A 383 9.65 -11.30 22.66
C GLN A 383 9.26 -11.98 21.35
N TYR A 384 10.22 -12.36 20.51
CA TYR A 384 9.95 -13.05 19.24
C TYR A 384 9.58 -14.52 19.41
N LEU A 385 10.09 -15.18 20.46
CA LEU A 385 9.58 -16.49 20.85
C LEU A 385 8.16 -16.41 21.41
N LEU A 386 7.88 -15.39 22.23
CA LEU A 386 6.52 -15.15 22.72
C LEU A 386 5.56 -14.84 21.56
N MET A 387 6.00 -14.03 20.59
CA MET A 387 5.27 -13.77 19.34
C MET A 387 4.97 -15.08 18.61
N LEU A 388 5.95 -15.96 18.43
CA LEU A 388 5.71 -17.26 17.78
C LEU A 388 4.68 -18.09 18.53
N GLY A 389 4.78 -18.15 19.87
CA GLY A 389 3.82 -18.88 20.72
C GLY A 389 2.40 -18.34 20.61
N ILE A 390 2.20 -17.03 20.82
CA ILE A 390 0.88 -16.38 20.69
C ILE A 390 0.34 -16.56 19.28
N GLY A 391 1.19 -16.36 18.27
CA GLY A 391 0.83 -16.50 16.86
C GLY A 391 0.32 -17.90 16.53
N LEU A 392 1.01 -18.96 16.96
CA LEU A 392 0.60 -20.35 16.73
C LEU A 392 -0.71 -20.71 17.47
N VAL A 393 -0.90 -20.20 18.69
CA VAL A 393 -2.19 -20.34 19.40
C VAL A 393 -3.31 -19.74 18.57
N PHE A 394 -3.10 -18.53 18.05
CA PHE A 394 -4.07 -17.88 17.19
C PHE A 394 -4.27 -18.64 15.87
N THR A 395 -3.23 -19.18 15.24
CA THR A 395 -3.39 -20.08 14.06
C THR A 395 -4.39 -21.20 14.36
N GLY A 396 -4.31 -21.82 15.54
CA GLY A 396 -5.27 -22.80 16.03
C GLY A 396 -6.68 -22.23 16.22
N ILE A 397 -6.80 -21.03 16.79
CA ILE A 397 -8.10 -20.33 16.93
C ILE A 397 -8.72 -20.07 15.56
N TRP A 398 -7.96 -19.54 14.60
CA TRP A 398 -8.41 -19.34 13.22
C TRP A 398 -8.91 -20.64 12.62
N PHE A 399 -8.13 -21.72 12.74
CA PHE A 399 -8.52 -23.04 12.24
C PHE A 399 -9.86 -23.51 12.82
N ILE A 400 -10.01 -23.48 14.16
CA ILE A 400 -11.22 -23.94 14.84
C ILE A 400 -12.43 -23.09 14.45
N VAL A 401 -12.30 -21.76 14.51
CA VAL A 401 -13.38 -20.83 14.21
C VAL A 401 -13.81 -20.95 12.75
N PHE A 402 -12.87 -20.91 11.81
CA PHE A 402 -13.18 -21.04 10.38
C PHE A 402 -13.82 -22.38 10.08
N ARG A 403 -13.21 -23.48 10.52
CA ARG A 403 -13.77 -24.83 10.29
C ARG A 403 -15.19 -24.94 10.84
N THR A 404 -15.44 -24.43 12.03
CA THR A 404 -16.76 -24.48 12.67
C THR A 404 -17.78 -23.68 11.86
N LEU A 405 -17.46 -22.44 11.48
CA LEU A 405 -18.36 -21.59 10.70
C LEU A 405 -18.62 -22.17 9.30
N ILE A 406 -17.59 -22.69 8.63
CA ILE A 406 -17.72 -23.33 7.32
C ILE A 406 -18.68 -24.50 7.37
N LEU A 407 -18.53 -25.40 8.36
CA LEU A 407 -19.38 -26.59 8.48
C LEU A 407 -20.79 -26.25 8.98
N LYS A 408 -20.93 -25.28 9.90
CA LYS A 408 -22.22 -24.91 10.48
C LYS A 408 -23.13 -24.18 9.49
N PHE A 409 -22.56 -23.33 8.63
CA PHE A 409 -23.32 -22.49 7.69
C PHE A 409 -23.19 -22.97 6.23
N ASP A 410 -22.55 -24.12 6.01
CA ASP A 410 -22.21 -24.67 4.69
C ASP A 410 -21.59 -23.64 3.72
N PHE A 411 -20.63 -22.84 4.19
CA PHE A 411 -19.94 -21.91 3.31
C PHE A 411 -19.19 -22.68 2.20
N LYS A 412 -19.43 -22.29 0.94
CA LYS A 412 -18.79 -22.86 -0.26
C LYS A 412 -17.37 -22.31 -0.44
N THR A 413 -16.51 -22.55 0.56
CA THR A 413 -15.08 -22.21 0.52
C THR A 413 -14.33 -23.09 -0.50
N PRO A 414 -13.10 -22.73 -0.91
CA PRO A 414 -12.34 -23.50 -1.89
C PRO A 414 -12.30 -25.01 -1.59
N GLY A 415 -12.75 -25.83 -2.55
CA GLY A 415 -12.82 -27.28 -2.41
C GLY A 415 -14.13 -27.82 -1.84
N ARG A 416 -15.10 -26.94 -1.54
CA ARG A 416 -16.48 -27.29 -1.15
C ARG A 416 -17.51 -26.90 -2.20
N GLU A 417 -17.09 -26.42 -3.37
CA GLU A 417 -18.02 -26.07 -4.44
C GLU A 417 -18.78 -27.32 -4.91
N ASP A 418 -20.07 -27.13 -5.16
CA ASP A 418 -20.92 -28.11 -5.82
C ASP A 418 -20.39 -28.29 -7.25
N ASP A 419 -20.50 -29.51 -7.78
CA ASP A 419 -19.79 -29.93 -9.00
C ASP A 419 -20.45 -29.34 -10.26
N GLU A 420 -20.43 -28.01 -10.41
CA GLU A 420 -20.16 -27.47 -11.73
C GLU A 420 -18.68 -27.74 -11.99
N GLU A 421 -18.40 -28.68 -12.89
CA GLU A 421 -17.08 -28.96 -13.43
C GLU A 421 -16.49 -27.70 -14.07
N ILE A 422 -15.98 -26.80 -13.24
CA ILE A 422 -14.91 -25.92 -13.65
C ILE A 422 -13.66 -26.78 -13.47
N GLU A 423 -13.41 -27.64 -14.47
CA GLU A 423 -12.05 -28.03 -14.80
C GLU A 423 -11.26 -26.72 -14.88
N PHE A 424 -10.51 -26.41 -13.81
CA PHE A 424 -9.32 -25.60 -13.92
C PHE A 424 -8.40 -26.42 -14.83
N GLY A 425 -8.60 -26.29 -16.13
CA GLY A 425 -7.67 -26.80 -17.11
C GLY A 425 -6.30 -26.28 -16.71
N SER A 426 -5.31 -27.15 -16.73
CA SER A 426 -3.93 -26.68 -16.87
C SER A 426 -3.92 -25.59 -17.95
N LYS A 427 -3.05 -24.57 -17.80
CA LYS A 427 -2.83 -23.55 -18.84
C LYS A 427 -2.70 -24.16 -20.25
N GLU A 428 -2.32 -25.44 -20.33
CA GLU A 428 -2.27 -26.27 -21.54
C GLU A 428 -3.65 -26.65 -22.09
N LYS A 429 -4.60 -27.20 -21.32
CA LYS A 429 -5.93 -27.58 -21.83
C LYS A 429 -6.77 -26.41 -22.35
N PHE A 430 -6.65 -25.22 -21.74
CA PHE A 430 -7.31 -24.01 -22.25
C PHE A 430 -6.62 -23.46 -23.51
N ARG A 431 -5.28 -23.51 -23.56
CA ARG A 431 -4.49 -23.21 -24.77
C ARG A 431 -4.81 -24.15 -25.92
N GLU A 432 -5.04 -25.43 -25.65
CA GLU A 432 -5.42 -26.43 -26.66
C GLU A 432 -6.83 -26.20 -27.21
N LYS A 433 -7.81 -25.84 -26.37
CA LYS A 433 -9.17 -25.46 -26.81
C LYS A 433 -9.19 -24.20 -27.68
N GLN A 434 -8.27 -23.26 -27.48
CA GLN A 434 -8.14 -22.03 -28.28
C GLN A 434 -7.26 -22.21 -29.53
N ALA A 435 -6.33 -23.18 -29.56
CA ALA A 435 -5.54 -23.51 -30.76
C ALA A 435 -6.39 -24.00 -31.95
N GLY A 436 -7.66 -24.35 -31.71
CA GLY A 436 -8.65 -24.65 -32.75
C GLY A 436 -9.28 -23.42 -33.42
N LYS A 437 -9.06 -22.19 -32.93
CA LYS A 437 -9.44 -20.95 -33.60
C LYS A 437 -8.20 -20.37 -34.31
N LYS A 438 -8.33 -20.11 -35.62
CA LYS A 438 -7.24 -19.58 -36.47
C LYS A 438 -6.67 -18.27 -35.91
N GLY A 439 -5.40 -18.29 -35.50
CA GLY A 439 -4.53 -17.11 -35.37
C GLY A 439 -3.93 -16.91 -33.98
N GLY A 440 -2.63 -17.21 -33.83
CA GLY A 440 -1.80 -16.80 -32.69
C GLY A 440 -2.17 -17.39 -31.33
N LYS A 441 -1.18 -17.58 -30.44
CA LYS A 441 -1.49 -17.80 -29.02
C LYS A 441 -2.05 -16.51 -28.45
N ALA A 442 -3.34 -16.47 -28.12
CA ALA A 442 -3.91 -15.31 -27.45
C ALA A 442 -3.16 -15.03 -26.13
N THR A 443 -2.79 -13.77 -25.90
CA THR A 443 -2.15 -13.30 -24.68
C THR A 443 -3.16 -13.34 -23.53
N PHE A 444 -2.67 -13.34 -22.29
CA PHE A 444 -3.54 -13.35 -21.12
C PHE A 444 -4.45 -12.10 -21.06
N ALA A 445 -3.95 -10.95 -21.53
CA ALA A 445 -4.73 -9.72 -21.64
C ALA A 445 -5.87 -9.83 -22.67
N GLU A 446 -5.64 -10.48 -23.82
CA GLU A 446 -6.68 -10.73 -24.83
C GLU A 446 -7.81 -11.61 -24.28
N MET A 447 -7.45 -12.65 -23.52
CA MET A 447 -8.45 -13.52 -22.87
C MET A 447 -9.27 -12.75 -21.82
N ILE A 448 -8.63 -11.85 -21.06
CA ILE A 448 -9.36 -10.97 -20.14
C ILE A 448 -10.31 -10.05 -20.90
N LEU A 449 -9.88 -9.49 -22.04
CA LEU A 449 -10.69 -8.58 -22.85
C LEU A 449 -11.90 -9.30 -23.47
N GLU A 450 -11.71 -10.51 -23.99
CA GLU A 450 -12.80 -11.38 -24.45
C GLU A 450 -13.80 -11.66 -23.31
N GLY A 451 -13.28 -12.00 -22.12
CA GLY A 451 -14.09 -12.22 -20.93
C GLY A 451 -14.90 -11.00 -20.49
N LEU A 452 -14.47 -9.79 -20.84
CA LEU A 452 -15.15 -8.54 -20.50
C LEU A 452 -16.08 -8.03 -21.61
N GLY A 453 -16.30 -8.81 -22.67
CA GLY A 453 -17.21 -8.43 -23.76
C GLY A 453 -16.55 -7.64 -24.89
N GLY A 454 -15.21 -7.61 -24.95
CA GLY A 454 -14.43 -7.00 -26.03
C GLY A 454 -14.15 -5.51 -25.84
N LYS A 455 -13.33 -4.96 -26.75
CA LYS A 455 -12.83 -3.57 -26.73
C LYS A 455 -13.96 -2.54 -26.61
N ASP A 456 -15.02 -2.70 -27.40
CA ASP A 456 -16.13 -1.75 -27.44
C ASP A 456 -16.92 -1.70 -26.13
N ASN A 457 -16.82 -2.74 -25.30
CA ASN A 457 -17.48 -2.77 -24.00
C ASN A 457 -16.65 -2.06 -22.91
N ILE A 458 -15.39 -1.72 -23.15
CA ILE A 458 -14.53 -1.13 -22.12
C ILE A 458 -14.73 0.40 -22.04
N VAL A 459 -14.93 0.91 -20.83
CA VAL A 459 -15.02 2.35 -20.53
C VAL A 459 -13.66 2.87 -20.07
N ASP A 460 -13.07 2.20 -19.08
CA ASP A 460 -11.73 2.50 -18.60
C ASP A 460 -11.12 1.27 -17.94
N VAL A 461 -9.79 1.23 -17.94
CA VAL A 461 -8.99 0.22 -17.25
C VAL A 461 -7.99 0.92 -16.33
N THR A 462 -7.83 0.36 -15.14
CA THR A 462 -6.81 0.72 -14.16
C THR A 462 -6.32 -0.54 -13.46
N ASN A 463 -5.33 -0.45 -12.60
CA ASN A 463 -4.93 -1.58 -11.75
C ASN A 463 -4.56 -1.09 -10.35
N CYS A 464 -4.69 -1.97 -9.36
CA CYS A 464 -4.01 -1.83 -8.08
C CYS A 464 -2.85 -2.85 -8.02
N ALA A 465 -2.38 -3.20 -6.81
CA ALA A 465 -1.27 -4.14 -6.61
C ALA A 465 -1.44 -5.50 -7.29
N THR A 466 -2.67 -6.02 -7.26
CA THR A 466 -2.96 -7.41 -7.62
C THR A 466 -4.18 -7.57 -8.55
N ARG A 467 -4.87 -6.47 -8.90
CA ARG A 467 -6.13 -6.53 -9.65
C ARG A 467 -6.15 -5.58 -10.83
N LEU A 468 -6.66 -6.07 -11.95
CA LEU A 468 -7.03 -5.28 -13.11
C LEU A 468 -8.48 -4.82 -12.88
N ARG A 469 -8.69 -3.52 -12.81
CA ARG A 469 -10.00 -2.91 -12.56
C ARG A 469 -10.51 -2.36 -13.88
N VAL A 470 -11.59 -2.92 -14.36
CA VAL A 470 -12.18 -2.57 -15.65
C VAL A 470 -13.62 -2.13 -15.43
N ASN A 471 -13.97 -0.95 -15.92
CA ASN A 471 -15.35 -0.53 -16.01
C ASN A 471 -15.86 -0.85 -17.42
N VAL A 472 -17.04 -1.46 -17.50
CA VAL A 472 -17.66 -1.88 -18.76
C VAL A 472 -18.94 -1.07 -19.05
N LYS A 473 -19.37 -1.04 -20.31
CA LYS A 473 -20.61 -0.37 -20.74
C LYS A 473 -21.83 -1.22 -20.44
N ASP A 474 -21.73 -2.51 -20.65
CA ASP A 474 -22.79 -3.51 -20.50
C ASP A 474 -22.25 -4.78 -19.80
N GLU A 475 -22.71 -5.00 -18.58
CA GLU A 475 -22.35 -6.17 -17.77
C GLU A 475 -22.87 -7.50 -18.34
N THR A 476 -23.89 -7.48 -19.20
CA THR A 476 -24.49 -8.71 -19.77
C THR A 476 -23.58 -9.40 -20.78
N LEU A 477 -22.61 -8.66 -21.34
CA LEU A 477 -21.61 -9.20 -22.27
C LEU A 477 -20.42 -9.86 -21.55
N CYS A 478 -20.29 -9.66 -20.24
CA CYS A 478 -19.14 -10.10 -19.48
C CYS A 478 -19.34 -11.51 -18.90
N LYS A 479 -18.24 -12.26 -18.79
CA LYS A 479 -18.19 -13.59 -18.18
C LYS A 479 -18.08 -13.50 -16.66
N GLY A 480 -18.45 -14.58 -15.96
CA GLY A 480 -18.36 -14.68 -14.51
C GLY A 480 -16.97 -15.10 -14.00
N ASP A 481 -16.82 -15.12 -12.68
CA ASP A 481 -15.60 -15.53 -11.95
C ASP A 481 -15.00 -16.87 -12.44
N ALA A 482 -15.88 -17.82 -12.77
CA ALA A 482 -15.51 -19.13 -13.33
C ALA A 482 -14.61 -19.04 -14.58
N TYR A 483 -14.95 -18.13 -15.51
CA TYR A 483 -14.17 -17.94 -16.74
C TYR A 483 -12.79 -17.37 -16.43
N PHE A 484 -12.73 -16.33 -15.59
CA PHE A 484 -11.47 -15.67 -15.26
C PHE A 484 -10.51 -16.62 -14.54
N LYS A 485 -11.03 -17.45 -13.64
CA LYS A 485 -10.28 -18.54 -12.99
C LYS A 485 -9.73 -19.56 -14.00
N ALA A 486 -10.53 -19.93 -14.99
CA ALA A 486 -10.13 -20.89 -16.02
C ALA A 486 -9.00 -20.38 -16.93
N ILE A 487 -8.95 -19.06 -17.21
CA ILE A 487 -7.87 -18.47 -18.02
C ILE A 487 -6.60 -18.16 -17.21
N GLY A 488 -6.61 -18.39 -15.90
CA GLY A 488 -5.44 -18.26 -15.03
C GLY A 488 -5.41 -17.02 -14.13
N ALA A 489 -6.52 -16.28 -14.02
CA ALA A 489 -6.69 -15.32 -12.92
C ALA A 489 -6.98 -16.06 -11.61
N HIS A 490 -6.73 -15.42 -10.47
CA HIS A 490 -7.07 -15.95 -9.14
C HIS A 490 -8.58 -15.80 -8.85
N GLY A 491 -9.27 -14.94 -9.59
CA GLY A 491 -10.71 -14.69 -9.49
C GLY A 491 -11.14 -13.42 -10.21
N CYS A 492 -12.44 -13.13 -10.18
CA CYS A 492 -13.03 -11.87 -10.62
C CYS A 492 -14.13 -11.44 -9.66
N SER A 493 -14.05 -10.20 -9.19
CA SER A 493 -15.11 -9.56 -8.41
C SER A 493 -15.92 -8.62 -9.30
N VAL A 494 -17.25 -8.75 -9.26
CA VAL A 494 -18.16 -7.97 -10.08
C VAL A 494 -19.07 -7.15 -9.18
N ASN A 495 -19.17 -5.85 -9.45
CA ASN A 495 -20.15 -4.96 -8.83
C ASN A 495 -20.81 -4.11 -9.93
N GLY A 496 -21.91 -4.62 -10.47
CA GLY A 496 -22.56 -4.06 -11.66
C GLY A 496 -21.58 -3.96 -12.82
N LYS A 497 -21.37 -2.74 -13.32
CA LYS A 497 -20.46 -2.43 -14.44
C LYS A 497 -18.97 -2.39 -14.08
N SER A 498 -18.60 -2.72 -12.84
CA SER A 498 -17.21 -2.69 -12.38
C SER A 498 -16.69 -4.10 -12.15
N TYR A 499 -15.72 -4.51 -12.96
CA TYR A 499 -15.06 -5.80 -12.90
C TYR A 499 -13.65 -5.64 -12.31
N GLN A 500 -13.29 -6.51 -11.38
CA GLN A 500 -11.95 -6.58 -10.81
C GLN A 500 -11.38 -7.98 -11.01
N VAL A 501 -10.58 -8.15 -12.06
CA VAL A 501 -9.90 -9.42 -12.38
C VAL A 501 -8.64 -9.52 -11.54
N ILE A 502 -8.54 -10.55 -10.70
CA ILE A 502 -7.46 -10.75 -9.73
C ILE A 502 -6.32 -11.48 -10.43
N VAL A 503 -5.27 -10.75 -10.80
CA VAL A 503 -4.13 -11.27 -11.56
C VAL A 503 -2.96 -11.65 -10.64
N GLY A 504 -2.75 -10.91 -9.55
CA GLY A 504 -1.55 -11.00 -8.70
C GLY A 504 -0.51 -9.94 -9.05
N LEU A 505 0.72 -10.09 -8.57
CA LEU A 505 1.76 -9.05 -8.64
C LEU A 505 2.20 -8.67 -10.07
N THR A 506 1.84 -9.47 -11.08
CA THR A 506 2.13 -9.20 -12.50
C THR A 506 1.11 -8.27 -13.16
N VAL A 507 0.10 -7.80 -12.42
CA VAL A 507 -0.98 -6.99 -12.99
C VAL A 507 -0.56 -5.69 -13.68
N PRO A 508 0.53 -4.99 -13.29
CA PRO A 508 0.97 -3.81 -14.04
C PRO A 508 1.35 -4.14 -15.49
N SER A 509 2.05 -5.25 -15.71
CA SER A 509 2.40 -5.73 -17.07
C SER A 509 1.17 -6.19 -17.84
N VAL A 510 0.26 -6.91 -17.19
CA VAL A 510 -1.00 -7.35 -17.83
C VAL A 510 -1.87 -6.16 -18.21
N ARG A 511 -1.86 -5.08 -17.42
CA ARG A 511 -2.57 -3.85 -17.76
C ARG A 511 -1.99 -3.18 -18.99
N GLU A 512 -0.66 -3.10 -19.10
CA GLU A 512 0.01 -2.48 -20.25
C GLU A 512 -0.36 -3.23 -21.55
N ASP A 513 -0.29 -4.56 -21.51
CA ASP A 513 -0.74 -5.42 -22.62
C ASP A 513 -2.22 -5.18 -22.93
N PHE A 514 -3.07 -5.07 -21.91
CA PHE A 514 -4.51 -4.84 -22.06
C PHE A 514 -4.82 -3.47 -22.66
N GLU A 515 -4.15 -2.41 -22.22
CA GLU A 515 -4.28 -1.06 -22.78
C GLU A 515 -3.84 -1.00 -24.24
N GLY A 516 -2.82 -1.78 -24.63
CA GLY A 516 -2.41 -1.90 -26.03
C GLY A 516 -3.46 -2.54 -26.95
N LEU A 517 -4.46 -3.24 -26.39
CA LEU A 517 -5.59 -3.81 -27.13
C LEU A 517 -6.78 -2.85 -27.23
N LEU A 518 -6.86 -1.84 -26.35
CA LEU A 518 -7.89 -0.79 -26.35
C LEU A 518 -7.61 0.30 -27.37
#